data_AF-A0AA96MTE8-F1
#
_entry.id   AF-A0AA96MTE8-F1
#
_cell.length_a   1.000
_cell.length_b   1.000
_cell.length_c   1.000
_cell.angle_alpha   90.00
_cell.angle_beta   90.00
_cell.angle_gamma   90.00
#
_symmetry.space_group_name_H-M   'P 1'
#
loop_
_entity.id
_entity.type
_entity.pdbx_description
1 polymer ?
#
loop_
_entity_poly.entity_id
_entity_poly.type
_entity_poly.pdbx_seq_one_letter_code
_entity_poly.pdbx_strand_id
1 'polypeptide(L)'
;MNHGENNITVVDEEGNEQLCEVLFTFDSEEFGKSYVLYYPIGADEDDEEEIEIHASAFMPSEDNQDGELMPIETDEEWDLIEEMLNTFLDEEEEKEGK
;
A
#
# COMPACT_ATOMS: atom_id res chain seq x y z
N MET A 1 15.72 -13.92 -12.33
CA MET A 1 14.37 -14.32 -11.89
C MET A 1 13.73 -13.04 -11.43
N ASN A 2 12.67 -12.60 -12.12
CA ASN A 2 12.03 -11.31 -11.89
C ASN A 2 11.66 -11.22 -10.40
N HIS A 3 12.15 -10.20 -9.71
CA HIS A 3 11.79 -9.96 -8.32
C HIS A 3 10.27 -9.77 -8.29
N GLY A 4 9.59 -10.50 -7.41
CA GLY A 4 8.14 -10.54 -7.34
C GLY A 4 7.57 -9.13 -7.26
N GLU A 5 6.95 -8.69 -8.35
CA GLU A 5 6.09 -7.53 -8.40
C GLU A 5 4.96 -7.81 -7.42
N ASN A 6 4.97 -7.16 -6.25
CA ASN A 6 3.89 -7.28 -5.26
C ASN A 6 2.69 -6.49 -5.79
N ASN A 7 2.03 -7.00 -6.83
CA ASN A 7 0.79 -6.44 -7.32
C ASN A 7 -0.39 -7.05 -6.56
N ILE A 8 -1.34 -6.20 -6.21
CA ILE A 8 -2.63 -6.60 -5.65
C ILE A 8 -3.73 -6.20 -6.61
N THR A 9 -4.78 -7.00 -6.67
CA THR A 9 -6.01 -6.63 -7.37
C THR A 9 -6.98 -6.11 -6.32
N VAL A 10 -7.26 -4.81 -6.38
CA VAL A 10 -8.24 -4.17 -5.51
C VAL A 10 -9.56 -4.14 -6.26
N VAL A 11 -10.61 -4.66 -5.62
CA VAL A 11 -11.97 -4.61 -6.17
C VAL A 11 -12.72 -3.49 -5.46
N ASP A 12 -13.19 -2.50 -6.23
CA ASP A 12 -13.94 -1.37 -5.67
C ASP A 12 -15.44 -1.72 -5.46
N GLU A 13 -16.20 -0.79 -4.88
CA GLU A 13 -17.64 -0.98 -4.58
C GLU A 13 -18.51 -1.21 -5.83
N GLU A 14 -18.09 -0.73 -7.00
CA GLU A 14 -18.73 -0.97 -8.30
C GLU A 14 -18.36 -2.33 -8.90
N GLY A 15 -17.38 -3.03 -8.31
CA GLY A 15 -16.90 -4.33 -8.76
C GLY A 15 -15.87 -4.25 -9.89
N ASN A 16 -15.23 -3.11 -10.12
CA ASN A 16 -14.11 -3.04 -11.04
C ASN A 16 -12.85 -3.55 -10.36
N GLU A 17 -12.07 -4.30 -11.12
CA GLU A 17 -10.77 -4.80 -10.70
C GLU A 17 -9.71 -3.77 -11.10
N GLN A 18 -9.16 -3.06 -10.12
CA GLN A 18 -8.01 -2.17 -10.30
C GLN A 18 -6.74 -2.92 -9.92
N LEU A 19 -5.80 -3.02 -10.86
CA LEU A 19 -4.47 -3.51 -10.56
C LEU A 19 -3.68 -2.41 -9.86
N CYS A 20 -3.17 -2.71 -8.68
CA CYS A 20 -2.36 -1.79 -7.89
C CYS A 20 -1.00 -2.41 -7.61
N GLU A 21 0.04 -1.59 -7.59
CA GLU A 21 1.37 -1.99 -7.17
C GLU A 21 1.55 -1.64 -5.70
N VAL A 22 1.93 -2.63 -4.89
CA VAL A 22 2.26 -2.44 -3.49
C VAL A 22 3.64 -1.82 -3.38
N LEU A 23 3.70 -0.64 -2.77
CA LEU A 23 4.94 0.02 -2.40
C LEU A 23 5.59 -0.73 -1.23
N PHE A 24 4.85 -0.84 -0.13
CA PHE A 24 5.28 -1.56 1.06
C PHE A 24 4.11 -2.03 1.92
N THR A 25 4.41 -2.96 2.82
CA THR A 25 3.47 -3.49 3.82
C THR A 25 4.17 -3.53 5.17
N PHE A 26 3.42 -3.28 6.24
CA PHE A 26 3.93 -3.41 7.59
C PHE A 26 2.82 -3.85 8.55
N ASP A 27 3.21 -4.55 9.60
CA ASP A 27 2.33 -4.86 10.72
C ASP A 27 2.46 -3.78 11.81
N SER A 28 1.33 -3.25 12.26
CA SER A 28 1.29 -2.44 13.47
C SER A 28 1.00 -3.35 14.66
N GLU A 29 2.00 -3.49 15.53
CA GLU A 29 1.82 -4.12 16.83
C GLU A 29 0.86 -3.31 17.74
N GLU A 30 0.75 -1.99 17.50
CA GLU A 30 -0.09 -1.08 18.29
C GLU A 30 -1.58 -1.32 18.03
N PHE A 31 -1.96 -1.42 16.76
CA PHE A 31 -3.35 -1.68 16.35
C PHE A 31 -3.65 -3.18 16.19
N GLY A 32 -2.62 -4.03 16.15
CA GLY A 32 -2.75 -5.45 15.84
C GLY A 32 -3.30 -5.71 14.43
N LYS A 33 -3.02 -4.80 13.50
CA LYS A 33 -3.47 -4.85 12.10
C LYS A 33 -2.28 -4.73 11.16
N SER A 34 -2.42 -5.25 9.95
CA SER A 34 -1.46 -5.02 8.88
C SER A 34 -1.91 -3.83 8.04
N TYR A 35 -0.97 -3.03 7.56
CA TYR A 35 -1.21 -1.91 6.66
C TYR A 35 -0.47 -2.16 5.34
N VAL A 36 -1.11 -1.79 4.24
CA VAL A 36 -0.58 -1.92 2.90
C VAL A 36 -0.69 -0.57 2.20
N LEU A 37 0.42 -0.12 1.61
CA LEU A 37 0.49 1.08 0.80
C LEU A 37 0.69 0.68 -0.66
N TYR A 38 -0.14 1.22 -1.54
CA TYR A 38 -0.19 0.85 -2.94
C TYR A 38 -0.65 2.01 -3.82
N TYR A 39 -0.32 1.95 -5.10
CA TYR A 39 -0.78 2.92 -6.10
C TYR A 39 -1.36 2.19 -7.31
N PRO A 40 -2.39 2.74 -7.99
CA PRO A 40 -2.99 2.11 -9.15
C PRO A 40 -2.00 2.06 -10.32
N ILE A 41 -1.79 0.87 -10.87
CA ILE A 41 -1.00 0.68 -12.09
C ILE A 41 -1.82 1.17 -13.27
N GLY A 42 -1.24 2.07 -14.07
CA GLY A 42 -1.89 2.63 -15.25
C GLY A 42 -2.75 3.86 -14.98
N ALA A 43 -2.60 4.51 -13.81
CA ALA A 43 -2.81 5.95 -13.76
C ALA A 43 -1.80 6.58 -14.73
N ASP A 44 -2.30 7.06 -15.86
CA ASP A 44 -1.53 7.56 -17.00
C ASP A 44 -0.39 8.49 -16.54
N GLU A 45 0.83 8.18 -16.95
CA GLU A 45 2.04 9.03 -16.85
C GLU A 45 1.93 10.34 -17.67
N ASP A 46 0.72 10.73 -18.11
CA ASP A 46 0.48 11.77 -19.12
C ASP A 46 0.27 13.16 -18.51
N ASP A 47 0.01 13.25 -17.20
CA ASP A 47 0.04 14.50 -16.46
C ASP A 47 1.22 14.47 -15.49
N GLU A 48 1.84 15.63 -15.28
CA GLU A 48 2.87 15.88 -14.26
C GLU A 48 2.30 15.74 -12.81
N GLU A 49 1.30 14.88 -12.64
CA GLU A 49 0.51 14.63 -11.44
C GLU A 49 1.25 13.65 -10.53
N GLU A 50 1.33 14.03 -9.26
CA GLU A 50 1.94 13.26 -8.19
C GLU A 50 1.33 11.85 -8.12
N ILE A 51 2.17 10.82 -7.94
CA ILE A 51 1.70 9.44 -7.74
C ILE A 51 0.82 9.41 -6.49
N GLU A 52 -0.49 9.19 -6.65
CA GLU A 52 -1.41 9.09 -5.51
C GLU A 52 -1.20 7.75 -4.79
N ILE A 53 -0.61 7.81 -3.60
CA ILE A 53 -0.41 6.65 -2.73
C ILE A 53 -1.67 6.41 -1.91
N HIS A 54 -2.25 5.23 -2.03
CA HIS A 54 -3.34 4.76 -1.18
C HIS A 54 -2.79 3.92 -0.03
N ALA A 55 -3.41 4.06 1.14
CA ALA A 55 -3.14 3.22 2.31
C ALA A 55 -4.42 2.53 2.77
N SER A 56 -4.34 1.25 3.09
CA SER A 56 -5.45 0.49 3.66
C SER A 56 -4.98 -0.51 4.70
N ALA A 57 -5.84 -0.80 5.68
CA ALA A 57 -5.62 -1.83 6.67
C ALA A 57 -6.02 -3.19 6.08
N PHE A 58 -5.08 -4.11 5.99
CA PHE A 58 -5.29 -5.47 5.54
C PHE A 58 -5.70 -6.38 6.71
N MET A 59 -6.87 -7.01 6.58
CA MET A 59 -7.35 -8.07 7.47
C MET A 59 -7.38 -9.41 6.74
N PRO A 60 -6.54 -10.39 7.12
CA PRO A 60 -6.59 -11.72 6.54
C PRO A 60 -7.90 -12.42 6.91
N SER A 61 -8.52 -13.08 5.93
CA SER A 61 -9.69 -13.94 6.14
C SER A 61 -9.28 -15.26 6.84
N GLU A 62 -10.25 -16.02 7.36
CA GLU A 62 -10.00 -17.30 8.06
C GLU A 62 -9.20 -18.32 7.23
N ASP A 63 -9.32 -18.26 5.90
CA ASP A 63 -8.60 -19.14 4.98
C ASP A 63 -7.17 -18.66 4.66
N ASN A 64 -6.78 -17.46 5.10
CA ASN A 64 -5.46 -16.85 4.90
C ASN A 64 -5.00 -16.73 3.42
N GLN A 65 -5.89 -17.03 2.47
CA GLN A 65 -5.70 -16.95 1.02
C GLN A 65 -6.12 -15.58 0.48
N ASP A 66 -7.10 -14.97 1.13
CA ASP A 66 -7.71 -13.69 0.78
C ASP A 66 -7.75 -12.79 2.03
N GLY A 67 -7.95 -11.50 1.85
CA GLY A 67 -8.17 -10.56 2.94
C GLY A 67 -9.04 -9.39 2.52
N GLU A 68 -9.57 -8.70 3.52
CA GLU A 68 -10.35 -7.48 3.32
C GLU A 68 -9.44 -6.27 3.54
N LEU A 69 -9.51 -5.32 2.62
CA LEU A 69 -8.88 -4.01 2.76
C LEU A 69 -9.90 -3.06 3.39
N MET A 70 -9.55 -2.51 4.53
CA MET A 70 -10.36 -1.52 5.22
C MET A 70 -9.74 -0.13 5.09
N PRO A 71 -10.58 0.90 4.90
CA PRO A 71 -10.12 2.27 4.89
C PRO A 71 -9.57 2.67 6.26
N ILE A 72 -8.67 3.65 6.24
CA ILE A 72 -8.01 4.17 7.43
C ILE A 72 -8.72 5.45 7.83
N GLU A 73 -9.37 5.42 8.99
CA GLU A 73 -10.26 6.51 9.42
C GLU A 73 -9.68 7.29 10.60
N THR A 74 -8.59 6.83 11.21
CA THR A 74 -8.03 7.43 12.42
C THR A 74 -6.72 8.15 12.16
N ASP A 75 -6.57 9.33 12.76
CA ASP A 75 -5.33 10.13 12.65
C ASP A 75 -4.13 9.33 13.17
N GLU A 76 -4.28 8.56 14.25
CA GLU A 76 -3.19 7.75 14.83
C GLU A 76 -2.66 6.69 13.84
N GLU A 77 -3.53 6.08 13.05
CA GLU A 77 -3.11 5.15 11.98
C GLU A 77 -2.40 5.89 10.85
N TRP A 78 -2.88 7.09 10.48
CA TRP A 78 -2.25 7.94 9.47
C TRP A 78 -0.86 8.41 9.90
N ASP A 79 -0.70 8.91 11.13
CA ASP A 79 0.59 9.32 11.69
C ASP A 79 1.63 8.18 11.59
N LEU A 80 1.24 6.95 11.93
CA LEU A 80 2.12 5.78 11.84
C LEU A 80 2.51 5.47 10.38
N ILE A 81 1.56 5.58 9.45
CA ILE A 81 1.79 5.32 8.02
C ILE A 81 2.71 6.36 7.43
N GLU A 82 2.52 7.63 7.75
CA GLU A 82 3.39 8.71 7.31
C GLU A 82 4.81 8.52 7.86
N GLU A 83 4.97 8.13 9.12
CA GLU A 83 6.28 7.84 9.71
C GLU A 83 6.99 6.67 8.98
N MET A 84 6.27 5.57 8.75
CA MET A 84 6.81 4.40 8.05
C MET A 84 7.12 4.70 6.58
N LEU A 85 6.26 5.44 5.89
CA LEU A 85 6.45 5.85 4.50
C LEU A 85 7.69 6.74 4.37
N ASN A 86 7.83 7.77 5.22
CA ASN A 86 9.01 8.63 5.21
C ASN A 86 10.30 7.83 5.45
N THR A 87 10.28 6.89 6.40
CA THR A 87 11.42 6.00 6.66
C THR A 87 11.76 5.15 5.44
N PHE A 88 10.75 4.56 4.80
CA PHE A 88 10.93 3.75 3.60
C PHE A 88 11.50 4.55 2.43
N LEU A 89 10.98 5.77 2.18
CA LEU A 89 11.47 6.64 1.11
C LEU A 89 12.91 7.08 1.35
N ASP A 90 13.27 7.42 2.59
CA ASP A 90 14.66 7.76 2.97
C ASP A 90 15.59 6.57 2.72
N GLU A 91 15.18 5.35 3.08
CA GLU A 91 15.93 4.12 2.82
C GLU A 91 16.08 3.81 1.31
N GLU A 92 15.06 4.06 0.50
CA GLU A 92 15.11 3.87 -0.96
C GLU A 92 16.00 4.92 -1.65
N GLU A 93 15.95 6.21 -1.22
CA GLU A 93 16.86 7.25 -1.68
C GLU A 93 18.33 6.90 -1.34
N GLU A 94 18.60 6.36 -0.15
CA GLU A 94 19.95 5.91 0.23
C GLU A 94 20.43 4.71 -0.62
N LYS A 95 19.53 3.84 -1.08
CA LYS A 95 19.87 2.69 -1.95
C LYS A 95 20.11 3.09 -3.41
N GLU A 96 19.34 4.02 -3.96
CA GLU A 96 19.52 4.51 -5.33
C GLU A 96 20.77 5.40 -5.48
N GLY A 97 21.27 5.97 -4.39
CA GLY A 97 22.46 6.84 -4.37
C GLY A 97 23.83 6.14 -4.38
N LYS A 98 23.94 4.81 -4.52
CA LYS A 98 25.19 4.06 -4.34
C LYS A 98 25.70 3.25 -5.54
#